data_AF-D3IM87-F1
#
_entry.id   AF-D3IM87-F1
#
_cell.length_a   1.000
_cell.length_b   1.000
_cell.length_c   1.000
_cell.angle_alpha   90.00
_cell.angle_beta   90.00
_cell.angle_gamma   90.00
#
_symmetry.space_group_name_H-M   'P 1'
#
loop_
_entity.id
_entity.type
_entity.pdbx_description
1 polymer ?
#
loop_
_entity_poly.entity_id
_entity_poly.type
_entity_poly.pdbx_seq_one_letter_code
_entity_poly.pdbx_strand_id
1 'polypeptide(L)'
;MKRHSHTTADALRGQTIRAALAHCKPGVLLAWALLFVCFMPATVSAQAVVNDTTRTRNIKEVVVKANRGARAVGMIKQTAEQLKVEMPADMTDLVRYMPSVGVSISGSRGGMRGFAMRGVEANRVAISVDGILQPDIQDNVVFSSYGLSN
;
A
#
# COMPACT_ATOMS: atom_id res chain seq x y z
N MET A 1 20.54 3.36 -53.45
CA MET A 1 21.21 4.35 -54.33
C MET A 1 21.02 5.74 -53.74
N LYS A 2 22.12 6.53 -53.49
CA LYS A 2 22.17 8.02 -53.35
C LYS A 2 21.24 8.63 -52.24
N ARG A 3 21.46 9.74 -51.51
CA ARG A 3 22.43 10.86 -51.34
C ARG A 3 22.20 11.36 -49.87
N HIS A 4 23.06 12.09 -49.15
CA HIS A 4 24.49 12.42 -49.23
C HIS A 4 24.96 12.91 -47.82
N SER A 5 26.27 13.01 -47.56
CA SER A 5 26.83 13.64 -46.34
C SER A 5 26.87 15.17 -46.41
N HIS A 6 26.71 15.87 -45.28
CA HIS A 6 27.14 17.27 -45.15
C HIS A 6 27.91 17.51 -43.84
N THR A 7 29.24 17.65 -43.99
CA THR A 7 30.17 18.17 -42.98
C THR A 7 30.79 19.44 -43.54
N THR A 8 30.61 20.56 -42.84
CA THR A 8 31.30 21.87 -42.96
C THR A 8 30.63 22.78 -41.92
N ALA A 9 31.24 23.74 -41.24
CA ALA A 9 32.60 24.22 -41.01
C ALA A 9 32.45 25.36 -39.96
N ASP A 10 33.38 26.32 -39.87
CA ASP A 10 33.34 27.52 -39.02
C ASP A 10 33.61 27.27 -37.52
N ALA A 11 34.80 27.52 -36.96
CA ALA A 11 35.92 28.39 -37.38
C ALA A 11 35.67 29.91 -37.28
N LEU A 12 35.11 30.35 -36.15
CA LEU A 12 35.33 31.71 -35.64
C LEU A 12 36.21 31.62 -34.37
N ARG A 13 37.52 31.86 -34.47
CA ARG A 13 38.19 33.17 -34.64
C ARG A 13 38.09 33.97 -33.35
N GLY A 14 39.15 33.89 -32.54
CA GLY A 14 39.14 34.31 -31.15
C GLY A 14 38.95 35.81 -30.95
N GLN A 15 38.45 36.15 -29.76
CA GLN A 15 38.46 37.52 -29.27
C GLN A 15 39.42 37.63 -28.09
N THR A 16 40.36 38.55 -28.24
CA THR A 16 41.59 38.66 -27.44
C THR A 16 41.34 39.04 -26.00
N ILE A 17 41.89 38.26 -25.07
CA ILE A 17 42.13 38.66 -23.68
C ILE A 17 43.08 39.87 -23.69
N ARG A 18 42.59 41.10 -23.49
CA ARG A 18 43.44 42.28 -23.29
C ARG A 18 42.70 43.56 -22.84
N ALA A 19 42.60 43.75 -21.53
CA ALA A 19 42.50 45.05 -20.82
C ALA A 19 42.28 44.77 -19.32
N ALA A 20 42.79 45.55 -18.36
CA ALA A 20 43.94 46.44 -18.40
C ALA A 20 44.54 46.48 -16.98
N LEU A 21 45.87 46.57 -16.88
CA LEU A 21 46.59 46.66 -15.61
C LEU A 21 46.59 48.12 -15.12
N ALA A 22 45.90 48.44 -14.02
CA ALA A 22 46.11 49.69 -13.28
C ALA A 22 45.51 49.67 -11.85
N HIS A 23 46.39 49.85 -10.86
CA HIS A 23 46.12 50.37 -9.51
C HIS A 23 45.01 49.74 -8.64
N CYS A 24 45.40 48.85 -7.71
CA CYS A 24 44.84 48.84 -6.36
C CYS A 24 45.80 48.18 -5.35
N LYS A 25 45.74 48.60 -4.08
CA LYS A 25 46.69 48.21 -3.02
C LYS A 25 46.52 46.72 -2.64
N PRO A 26 47.60 45.98 -2.29
CA PRO A 26 47.57 44.52 -2.17
C PRO A 26 46.62 43.96 -1.09
N GLY A 27 46.19 44.76 -0.11
CA GLY A 27 45.18 44.35 0.87
C GLY A 27 43.73 44.31 0.34
N VAL A 28 43.40 45.07 -0.71
CA VAL A 28 42.01 45.20 -1.19
C VAL A 28 41.60 43.98 -2.04
N LEU A 29 42.50 43.46 -2.87
CA LEU A 29 42.25 42.29 -3.72
C LEU A 29 41.98 41.02 -2.89
N LEU A 30 42.63 40.88 -1.73
CA LEU A 30 42.44 39.73 -0.85
C LEU A 30 41.10 39.80 -0.11
N ALA A 31 40.64 41.00 0.26
CA ALA A 31 39.31 41.21 0.84
C ALA A 31 38.16 40.94 -0.17
N TRP A 32 38.34 41.36 -1.44
CA TRP A 32 37.37 41.06 -2.50
C TRP A 32 37.32 39.57 -2.85
N ALA A 33 38.46 38.87 -2.85
CA ALA A 33 38.51 37.42 -3.04
C ALA A 33 37.78 36.64 -1.94
N LEU A 34 37.95 37.03 -0.66
CA LEU A 34 37.25 36.41 0.48
C LEU A 34 35.73 36.63 0.41
N LEU A 35 35.27 37.79 -0.04
CA LEU A 35 33.84 38.08 -0.19
C LEU A 35 33.22 37.29 -1.35
N PHE A 36 33.97 37.06 -2.44
CA PHE A 36 33.50 36.25 -3.59
C PHE A 36 33.39 34.76 -3.28
N VAL A 37 34.20 34.22 -2.36
CA VAL A 37 34.08 32.83 -1.87
C VAL A 37 32.81 32.62 -1.04
N CYS A 38 32.35 33.64 -0.31
CA CYS A 38 31.18 33.54 0.56
C CYS A 38 29.83 33.80 -0.15
N PHE A 39 29.86 34.32 -1.39
CA PHE A 39 28.67 34.60 -2.20
C PHE A 39 28.55 33.69 -3.44
N MET A 40 29.06 32.46 -3.34
CA MET A 40 28.73 31.37 -4.25
C MET A 40 27.46 30.66 -3.76
N PRO A 41 26.25 30.94 -4.32
CA PRO A 41 25.15 30.03 -4.13
C PRO A 41 25.54 28.71 -4.78
N ALA A 42 25.52 27.62 -4.01
CA ALA A 42 25.76 26.30 -4.55
C ALA A 42 24.82 26.07 -5.73
N THR A 43 25.38 25.95 -6.94
CA THR A 43 24.63 25.58 -8.15
C THR A 43 24.27 24.10 -8.06
N VAL A 44 23.32 23.81 -7.18
CA VAL A 44 22.58 22.56 -7.14
C VAL A 44 21.91 22.42 -8.50
N SER A 45 22.57 21.70 -9.40
CA SER A 45 21.96 21.19 -10.61
C SER A 45 20.88 20.21 -10.19
N ALA A 46 19.67 20.73 -10.01
CA ALA A 46 18.46 19.93 -9.89
C ALA A 46 18.28 19.17 -11.20
N GLN A 47 18.82 17.95 -11.25
CA GLN A 47 18.51 17.00 -12.31
C GLN A 47 17.06 16.58 -12.12
N ALA A 48 16.15 17.33 -12.73
CA ALA A 48 14.78 16.90 -12.89
C ALA A 48 14.79 15.60 -13.71
N VAL A 49 14.61 14.46 -13.03
CA VAL A 49 14.38 13.18 -13.67
C VAL A 49 13.00 13.25 -14.31
N VAL A 50 12.95 13.80 -15.52
CA VAL A 50 11.78 13.75 -16.39
C VAL A 50 11.59 12.29 -16.77
N ASN A 51 10.69 11.61 -16.06
CA ASN A 51 10.23 10.29 -16.45
C ASN A 51 9.45 10.44 -17.76
N ASP A 52 10.10 10.09 -18.87
CA ASP A 52 9.57 10.14 -20.22
C ASP A 52 8.33 9.22 -20.35
N THR A 53 7.14 9.80 -20.15
CA THR A 53 5.84 9.10 -20.27
C THR A 53 5.53 8.73 -21.72
N THR A 54 6.23 9.33 -22.68
CA THR A 54 6.17 9.08 -24.12
C THR A 54 6.72 7.71 -24.54
N ARG A 55 7.40 6.99 -23.64
CA ARG A 55 7.94 5.66 -23.95
C ARG A 55 6.82 4.62 -23.98
N THR A 56 6.30 4.34 -25.18
CA THR A 56 5.29 3.31 -25.46
C THR A 56 5.71 1.97 -24.87
N ARG A 57 5.27 1.68 -23.64
CA ARG A 57 5.46 0.38 -23.02
C ARG A 57 4.61 -0.63 -23.77
N ASN A 58 5.26 -1.62 -24.39
CA ASN A 58 4.58 -2.79 -24.92
C ASN A 58 4.00 -3.58 -23.71
N ILE A 59 2.73 -3.33 -23.40
CA ILE A 59 2.03 -4.02 -22.32
C ILE A 59 1.77 -5.45 -22.80
N LYS A 60 2.30 -6.44 -22.07
CA LYS A 60 2.10 -7.85 -22.38
C LYS A 60 0.63 -8.24 -22.16
N GLU A 61 0.11 -9.07 -23.06
CA GLU A 61 -1.25 -9.60 -22.98
C GLU A 61 -1.45 -10.40 -21.67
N VAL A 62 -2.51 -10.08 -20.93
CA VAL A 62 -2.89 -10.78 -19.70
C VAL A 62 -3.88 -11.88 -20.05
N VAL A 63 -3.37 -13.08 -20.33
CA VAL A 63 -4.18 -14.26 -20.65
C VAL A 63 -4.82 -14.81 -19.36
N VAL A 64 -6.08 -14.44 -19.10
CA VAL A 64 -6.86 -14.96 -17.97
C VAL A 64 -7.40 -16.36 -18.31
N LYS A 65 -6.91 -17.39 -17.63
CA LYS A 65 -7.45 -18.76 -17.74
C LYS A 65 -8.58 -18.98 -16.75
N ALA A 66 -9.78 -19.30 -17.24
CA ALA A 66 -10.91 -19.65 -16.39
C ALA A 66 -10.69 -21.01 -15.70
N ASN A 67 -10.78 -21.03 -14.36
CA ASN A 67 -10.75 -22.27 -13.60
C ASN A 67 -12.16 -22.90 -13.59
N ARG A 68 -12.30 -24.08 -14.21
CA ARG A 68 -13.57 -24.83 -14.32
C ARG A 68 -13.81 -25.86 -13.19
N GLY A 69 -13.04 -25.80 -12.10
CA GLY A 69 -13.34 -26.57 -10.89
C GLY A 69 -14.68 -26.17 -10.28
N ALA A 70 -15.44 -27.14 -9.77
CA ALA A 70 -16.71 -26.90 -9.08
C ALA A 70 -16.48 -26.15 -7.76
N ARG A 71 -16.43 -24.81 -7.83
CA ARG A 71 -16.33 -23.93 -6.66
C ARG A 71 -17.70 -23.88 -5.97
N ALA A 72 -17.76 -24.26 -4.70
CA ALA A 72 -18.95 -24.02 -3.88
C ALA A 72 -19.22 -22.50 -3.79
N VAL A 73 -20.27 -22.05 -4.47
CA VAL A 73 -20.69 -20.65 -4.46
C VAL A 73 -21.23 -20.30 -3.07
N GLY A 74 -20.78 -19.18 -2.50
CA GLY A 74 -21.14 -18.77 -1.14
C GLY A 74 -20.28 -19.36 -0.02
N MET A 75 -19.31 -20.24 -0.34
CA MET A 75 -18.31 -20.71 0.63
C MET A 75 -17.19 -19.68 0.82
N ILE A 76 -17.03 -19.20 2.05
CA ILE A 76 -15.88 -18.40 2.49
C ILE A 76 -14.88 -19.35 3.15
N LYS A 77 -13.59 -19.24 2.82
CA LYS A 77 -12.51 -20.03 3.43
C LYS A 77 -11.39 -19.08 3.84
N GLN A 78 -11.06 -19.07 5.14
CA GLN A 78 -9.83 -18.49 5.64
C GLN A 78 -8.70 -19.53 5.61
N THR A 79 -7.47 -19.11 5.31
CA THR A 79 -6.28 -19.96 5.38
C THR A 79 -5.41 -19.63 6.58
N ALA A 80 -4.56 -20.56 7.00
CA ALA A 80 -3.65 -20.34 8.13
C ALA A 80 -2.68 -19.17 7.88
N GLU A 81 -2.33 -18.91 6.63
CA GLU A 81 -1.49 -17.80 6.19
C GLU A 81 -2.19 -16.45 6.40
N GLN A 82 -3.49 -16.36 6.09
CA GLN A 82 -4.29 -15.16 6.34
C GLN A 82 -4.42 -14.90 7.85
N LEU A 83 -4.76 -15.92 8.63
CA LEU A 83 -4.89 -15.81 10.09
C LEU A 83 -3.58 -15.39 10.78
N LYS A 84 -2.42 -15.80 10.26
CA LYS A 84 -1.10 -15.35 10.74
C LYS A 84 -0.81 -13.87 10.45
N VAL A 85 -1.35 -13.32 9.37
CA VAL A 85 -1.17 -11.90 8.99
C VAL A 85 -2.19 -11.01 9.69
N GLU A 86 -3.44 -11.46 9.79
CA GLU A 86 -4.53 -10.73 10.44
C GLU A 86 -4.40 -10.75 11.98
N MET A 87 -3.75 -11.78 12.55
CA MET A 87 -3.55 -11.99 13.99
C MET A 87 -4.81 -11.71 14.83
N PRO A 88 -5.98 -12.31 14.50
CA PRO A 88 -7.24 -11.95 15.14
C PRO A 88 -7.23 -12.30 16.63
N ALA A 89 -7.55 -11.32 17.47
CA ALA A 89 -7.56 -11.50 18.93
C ALA A 89 -8.82 -12.23 19.42
N ASP A 90 -9.97 -11.90 18.83
CA ASP A 90 -11.31 -12.38 19.22
C ASP A 90 -12.10 -12.94 18.02
N MET A 91 -13.18 -13.68 18.26
CA MET A 91 -14.06 -14.15 17.18
C MET A 91 -14.67 -13.01 16.36
N THR A 92 -14.89 -11.84 16.98
CA THR A 92 -15.39 -10.63 16.29
C THR A 92 -14.38 -10.08 15.28
N ASP A 93 -13.10 -10.26 15.58
CA ASP A 93 -11.97 -9.89 14.72
C ASP A 93 -11.85 -10.90 13.56
N LEU A 94 -11.92 -12.20 13.88
CA LEU A 94 -11.86 -13.32 12.94
C LEU A 94 -12.88 -13.23 11.79
N VAL A 95 -14.09 -12.72 12.06
CA VAL A 95 -15.16 -12.59 11.05
C VAL A 95 -15.25 -11.21 10.40
N ARG A 96 -14.37 -10.25 10.74
CA ARG A 96 -14.45 -8.85 10.27
C ARG A 96 -14.54 -8.71 8.75
N TYR A 97 -13.85 -9.57 8.00
CA TYR A 97 -13.81 -9.55 6.53
C TYR A 97 -14.75 -10.58 5.88
N MET A 98 -15.58 -11.28 6.65
CA MET A 98 -16.51 -12.30 6.16
C MET A 98 -17.90 -11.69 5.92
N PRO A 99 -18.35 -11.49 4.66
CA PRO A 99 -19.66 -10.91 4.40
C PRO A 99 -20.79 -11.81 4.92
N SER A 100 -21.81 -11.19 5.51
CA SER A 100 -22.99 -11.85 6.10
C SER A 100 -22.73 -12.82 7.27
N VAL A 101 -21.54 -12.74 7.89
CA VAL A 101 -21.18 -13.45 9.12
C VAL A 101 -20.87 -12.43 10.22
N GLY A 102 -21.29 -12.72 11.44
CA GLY A 102 -21.01 -11.94 12.64
C GLY A 102 -20.89 -12.85 13.86
N VAL A 103 -20.76 -12.25 15.05
CA VAL A 103 -20.76 -12.98 16.33
C VAL A 103 -22.10 -12.77 17.02
N SER A 104 -22.68 -13.86 17.53
CA SER A 104 -23.86 -13.80 18.41
C SER A 104 -23.40 -13.62 19.87
N ILE A 105 -23.87 -12.57 20.52
CA ILE A 105 -23.47 -12.16 21.87
C ILE A 105 -24.70 -12.28 22.78
N SER A 106 -24.61 -13.07 23.87
CA SER A 106 -25.65 -13.06 24.92
C SER A 106 -25.60 -11.76 25.70
N GLY A 107 -26.71 -11.35 26.30
CA GLY A 107 -26.75 -10.27 27.30
C GLY A 107 -26.00 -10.61 28.61
N SER A 108 -25.35 -11.77 28.69
CA SER A 108 -24.55 -12.21 29.84
C SER A 108 -23.14 -11.68 29.83
N ARG A 109 -22.54 -11.55 31.02
CA ARG A 109 -21.10 -11.28 31.15
C ARG A 109 -20.29 -12.51 30.72
N GLY A 110 -19.87 -12.53 29.46
CA GLY A 110 -18.95 -13.53 28.90
C GLY A 110 -19.60 -14.62 28.02
N GLY A 111 -20.91 -14.58 27.80
CA GLY A 111 -21.62 -15.59 27.01
C GLY A 111 -21.66 -15.26 25.51
N MET A 112 -20.59 -15.52 24.75
CA MET A 112 -20.68 -15.55 23.29
C MET A 112 -21.41 -16.84 22.86
N ARG A 113 -22.49 -16.73 22.07
CA ARG A 113 -23.30 -17.88 21.63
C ARG A 113 -22.81 -18.50 20.31
N GLY A 114 -21.57 -18.20 19.90
CA GLY A 114 -21.01 -18.59 18.61
C GLY A 114 -21.26 -17.55 17.52
N PHE A 115 -21.42 -18.00 16.28
CA PHE A 115 -21.55 -17.12 15.11
C PHE A 115 -23.01 -16.83 14.74
N ALA A 116 -23.25 -15.64 14.21
CA ALA A 116 -24.47 -15.28 13.51
C ALA A 116 -24.22 -15.29 12.00
N MET A 117 -25.15 -15.83 11.21
CA MET A 117 -25.08 -15.82 9.74
C MET A 117 -26.41 -15.37 9.15
N ARG A 118 -26.40 -14.36 8.27
CA ARG A 118 -27.60 -13.89 7.54
C ARG A 118 -28.85 -13.65 8.42
N GLY A 119 -28.68 -13.26 9.69
CA GLY A 119 -29.77 -13.01 10.64
C GLY A 119 -30.22 -14.21 11.48
N VAL A 120 -29.65 -15.39 11.31
CA VAL A 120 -29.75 -16.50 12.29
C VAL A 120 -28.55 -16.51 13.23
N GLU A 121 -28.73 -17.00 14.46
CA GLU A 121 -27.81 -16.85 15.60
C GLU A 121 -27.83 -18.08 16.49
N ALA A 122 -26.81 -18.22 17.36
CA ALA A 122 -26.75 -19.26 18.41
C ALA A 122 -27.00 -20.67 17.83
N ASN A 123 -27.81 -21.49 18.52
CA ASN A 123 -28.15 -22.87 18.12
C ASN A 123 -28.83 -22.98 16.73
N ARG A 124 -29.17 -21.86 16.07
CA ARG A 124 -29.67 -21.84 14.68
C ARG A 124 -28.55 -21.91 13.64
N VAL A 125 -27.28 -21.91 14.09
CA VAL A 125 -26.07 -21.99 13.25
C VAL A 125 -25.25 -23.21 13.67
N ALA A 126 -25.15 -24.21 12.80
CA ALA A 126 -24.31 -25.38 13.03
C ALA A 126 -22.82 -24.99 12.96
N ILE A 127 -22.08 -25.31 14.02
CA ILE A 127 -20.61 -25.15 14.09
C ILE A 127 -20.00 -26.55 14.21
N SER A 128 -18.99 -26.83 13.38
CA SER A 128 -18.19 -28.05 13.49
C SER A 128 -16.71 -27.72 13.66
N VAL A 129 -16.05 -28.46 14.54
CA VAL A 129 -14.59 -28.41 14.76
C VAL A 129 -14.04 -29.78 14.33
N ASP A 130 -13.10 -29.79 13.40
CA ASP A 130 -12.50 -31.01 12.82
C ASP A 130 -13.52 -32.06 12.31
N GLY A 131 -14.71 -31.58 11.90
CA GLY A 131 -15.82 -32.42 11.41
C GLY A 131 -16.80 -32.89 12.50
N ILE A 132 -16.52 -32.64 13.77
CA ILE A 132 -17.41 -32.93 14.91
C ILE A 132 -18.30 -31.72 15.18
N LEU A 133 -19.62 -31.93 15.23
CA LEU A 133 -20.59 -30.87 15.56
C LEU A 133 -20.46 -30.46 17.04
N GLN A 134 -20.48 -29.15 17.30
CA GLN A 134 -20.60 -28.63 18.66
C GLN A 134 -22.05 -28.82 19.18
N PRO A 135 -22.24 -29.12 20.47
CA PRO A 135 -23.56 -29.25 21.06
C PRO A 135 -24.25 -27.90 21.23
N ASP A 136 -25.58 -27.91 21.20
CA ASP A 136 -26.42 -26.72 21.43
C ASP A 136 -26.20 -26.13 22.83
N ILE A 137 -26.24 -24.80 22.91
CA ILE A 137 -26.14 -24.04 24.16
C ILE A 137 -27.47 -24.17 24.92
N GLN A 138 -27.39 -24.58 26.19
CA GLN A 138 -28.53 -24.76 27.08
C GLN A 138 -29.04 -23.40 27.60
N ASP A 139 -29.85 -22.70 26.81
CA ASP A 139 -30.53 -21.48 27.25
C ASP A 139 -31.71 -21.80 28.19
N ASN A 140 -31.62 -21.40 29.47
CA ASN A 140 -32.73 -21.58 30.40
C ASN A 140 -33.79 -20.49 30.23
N VAL A 141 -34.71 -20.73 29.28
CA VAL A 141 -35.82 -19.82 28.92
C VAL A 141 -36.70 -19.43 30.11
N VAL A 142 -36.82 -20.28 31.14
CA VAL A 142 -37.64 -19.98 32.33
C VAL A 142 -37.01 -18.85 33.15
N PHE A 143 -35.73 -18.95 33.51
CA PHE A 143 -35.06 -17.92 34.30
C PHE A 143 -34.70 -16.68 33.48
N SER A 144 -34.49 -16.82 32.16
CA SER A 144 -34.28 -15.69 31.25
C SER A 144 -35.52 -14.80 31.16
N SER A 145 -36.73 -15.39 31.14
CA SER A 145 -38.01 -14.65 31.13
C SER A 145 -38.21 -13.76 32.37
N TYR A 146 -37.58 -14.09 33.50
CA TYR A 146 -37.63 -13.32 34.74
C TYR A 146 -36.39 -12.45 35.00
N GLY A 147 -35.44 -12.39 34.05
CA GLY A 147 -34.16 -11.68 34.24
C GLY A 147 -33.24 -12.30 35.30
N LEU A 148 -33.48 -13.56 35.68
CA LEU A 148 -32.72 -14.30 36.70
C LEU A 148 -31.54 -15.09 36.10
N SER A 149 -31.50 -15.26 34.78
CA SER A 149 -30.33 -15.76 34.04
C SER A 149 -30.15 -15.00 32.73
N ASN A 150 -28.97 -14.40 32.54
CA ASN A 150 -28.51 -13.84 31.25
C ASN A 150 -27.55 -14.80 30.54
#